data_AF-A0A1F0CI84-F1
#
_entry.id   AF-A0A1F0CI84-F1
#
_cell.length_a   1.000
_cell.length_b   1.000
_cell.length_c   1.000
_cell.angle_alpha   90.00
_cell.angle_beta   90.00
_cell.angle_gamma   90.00
#
_symmetry.space_group_name_H-M   'P 1'
#
loop_
_entity.id
_entity.type
_entity.pdbx_description
1 polymer ?
#
loop_
_entity_poly.entity_id
_entity_poly.type
_entity_poly.pdbx_seq_one_letter_code
_entity_poly.pdbx_strand_id
1 'polypeptide(L)'
;MFEGPLQDVIDEFASLPGIGPKSAQRIALHLLENATGEDIERFQAALGNLHSGVAFCRICHNISQEDVCRICADSSRDASLVCVVEEPKDIQVIERTGEYRGRYHVLGGALDPLNGVGPGELNVTALVQRIGGVLPDVAVSAPHASAGGPVQGSLMDGGAGGAGLGHGGAGAGAAGDGSGTGSGAGGNSASVGSQGAGSGAPEGGGNERGADEVEYREAPEITEVIIATDPNTEGEATASYLGRLLKEFPGLTVSRLASGIPMGGDLEFVDELTLSRAFAGRTQLKL
;
A
#
# COMPACT_ATOMS: atom_id res chain seq x y z
N MET A 1 29.23 -11.90 27.56
CA MET A 1 29.12 -11.64 26.11
C MET A 1 29.00 -13.02 25.48
N PHE A 2 27.95 -13.26 24.70
CA PHE A 2 27.84 -14.53 23.99
C PHE A 2 28.75 -14.49 22.77
N GLU A 3 29.07 -15.64 22.20
CA GLU A 3 29.89 -15.75 20.99
C GLU A 3 29.16 -16.64 19.97
N GLY A 4 29.48 -16.44 18.69
CA GLY A 4 28.92 -17.23 17.60
C GLY A 4 27.43 -16.97 17.34
N PRO A 5 26.68 -17.97 16.83
CA PRO A 5 25.34 -17.77 16.28
C PRO A 5 24.32 -17.14 17.25
N LEU A 6 24.51 -17.35 18.56
CA LEU A 6 23.64 -16.74 19.57
C LEU A 6 23.84 -15.22 19.65
N GLN A 7 25.08 -14.73 19.52
CA GLN A 7 25.36 -13.29 19.55
C GLN A 7 24.82 -12.62 18.28
N ASP A 8 24.99 -13.25 17.12
CA ASP A 8 24.46 -12.74 15.84
C ASP A 8 22.94 -12.52 15.90
N VAL A 9 22.19 -13.50 16.43
CA VAL A 9 20.73 -13.39 16.59
C VAL A 9 20.34 -12.28 17.57
N ILE A 10 21.12 -12.08 18.64
CA ILE A 10 20.87 -11.00 19.61
C ILE A 10 21.05 -9.64 18.94
N ASP A 11 22.10 -9.48 18.16
CA ASP A 11 22.41 -8.21 17.49
C ASP A 11 21.36 -7.87 16.43
N GLU A 12 20.91 -8.87 15.64
CA GLU A 12 19.82 -8.70 14.68
C GLU A 12 18.51 -8.30 15.36
N PHE A 13 18.10 -8.98 16.44
CA PHE A 13 16.88 -8.59 17.16
C PHE A 13 16.99 -7.23 17.83
N ALA A 14 18.17 -6.85 18.32
CA ALA A 14 18.39 -5.56 18.98
C ALA A 14 18.37 -4.38 18.00
N SER A 15 18.53 -4.63 16.70
CA SER A 15 18.41 -3.62 15.65
C SER A 15 16.96 -3.19 15.40
N LEU A 16 15.98 -4.00 15.81
CA LEU A 16 14.57 -3.76 15.56
C LEU A 16 13.99 -2.67 16.48
N PRO A 17 13.10 -1.80 15.97
CA PRO A 17 12.50 -0.74 16.77
C PRO A 17 11.72 -1.33 17.95
N GLY A 18 11.99 -0.83 19.16
CA GLY A 18 11.34 -1.25 20.41
C GLY A 18 11.95 -2.47 21.09
N ILE A 19 13.00 -3.08 20.54
CA ILE A 19 13.70 -4.23 21.15
C ILE A 19 15.11 -3.80 21.59
N GLY A 20 15.30 -3.62 22.90
CA GLY A 20 16.63 -3.37 23.46
C GLY A 20 17.49 -4.64 23.61
N PRO A 21 18.80 -4.51 23.88
CA PRO A 21 19.73 -5.64 23.97
C PRO A 21 19.30 -6.74 24.95
N LYS A 22 18.72 -6.36 26.10
CA LYS A 22 18.21 -7.32 27.10
C LYS A 22 16.99 -8.10 26.61
N SER A 23 16.10 -7.44 25.88
CA SER A 23 14.92 -8.10 25.28
C SER A 23 15.35 -9.03 24.15
N ALA A 24 16.26 -8.58 23.29
CA ALA A 24 16.84 -9.40 22.23
C ALA A 24 17.51 -10.67 22.78
N GLN A 25 18.36 -10.54 23.81
CA GLN A 25 18.95 -11.67 24.52
C GLN A 25 17.90 -12.65 25.04
N ARG A 26 16.83 -12.14 25.67
CA ARG A 26 15.75 -12.99 26.20
C ARG A 26 15.03 -13.76 25.10
N ILE A 27 14.77 -13.12 23.96
CA ILE A 27 14.15 -13.78 22.80
C ILE A 27 15.08 -14.85 22.23
N ALA A 28 16.35 -14.52 22.02
CA ALA A 28 17.34 -15.43 21.45
C ALA A 28 17.54 -16.69 22.32
N LEU A 29 17.66 -16.52 23.64
CA LEU A 29 17.75 -17.65 24.57
C LEU A 29 16.46 -18.48 24.60
N HIS A 30 15.29 -17.83 24.55
CA HIS A 30 14.02 -18.56 24.50
C HIS A 30 13.92 -19.43 23.25
N LEU A 31 14.32 -18.92 22.08
CA LEU A 31 14.36 -19.70 20.84
C LEU A 31 15.35 -20.87 20.94
N LEU A 32 16.55 -20.64 21.49
CA LEU A 32 17.56 -21.69 21.67
C LEU A 32 17.09 -22.83 22.59
N GLU A 33 16.38 -22.50 23.67
CA GLU A 33 15.96 -23.46 24.69
C GLU A 33 14.64 -24.15 24.37
N ASN A 34 13.72 -23.49 23.65
CA ASN A 34 12.33 -23.93 23.55
C ASN A 34 11.81 -24.10 22.10
N ALA A 35 12.47 -23.54 21.09
CA ALA A 35 12.03 -23.70 19.71
C ALA A 35 12.59 -24.99 19.12
N THR A 36 11.76 -25.71 18.36
CA THR A 36 12.22 -26.86 17.57
C THR A 36 12.84 -26.38 16.25
N GLY A 37 13.57 -27.26 15.55
CA GLY A 37 14.07 -26.95 14.21
C GLY A 37 12.95 -26.53 13.24
N GLU A 38 11.79 -27.18 13.33
CA GLU A 38 10.59 -26.85 12.55
C GLU A 38 10.04 -25.44 12.88
N ASP A 39 10.05 -25.05 14.15
CA ASP A 39 9.63 -23.70 14.55
C ASP A 39 10.56 -22.62 13.99
N ILE A 40 11.88 -22.88 14.00
CA ILE A 40 12.87 -21.97 13.42
C ILE A 40 12.70 -21.86 11.91
N GLU A 41 12.53 -22.99 11.20
CA GLU A 41 12.28 -23.00 9.75
C GLU A 41 10.99 -22.25 9.39
N ARG A 42 9.91 -22.46 10.14
CA ARG A 42 8.64 -21.73 9.95
C ARG A 42 8.82 -20.22 10.16
N PHE A 43 9.59 -19.82 11.17
CA PHE A 43 9.86 -18.40 11.45
C PHE A 43 10.73 -17.76 10.36
N GLN A 44 11.79 -18.45 9.92
CA GLN A 44 12.62 -18.02 8.80
C GLN A 44 11.82 -17.87 7.51
N ALA A 45 10.93 -18.83 7.20
CA ALA A 45 10.07 -18.76 6.03
C ALA A 45 9.10 -17.57 6.12
N ALA A 46 8.51 -17.30 7.29
CA ALA A 46 7.64 -16.15 7.49
C ALA A 46 8.36 -14.82 7.26
N LEU A 47 9.59 -14.67 7.78
CA LEU A 47 10.41 -13.47 7.56
C LEU A 47 10.85 -13.34 6.09
N GLY A 48 11.29 -14.44 5.47
CA GLY A 48 11.74 -14.46 4.08
C GLY A 48 10.64 -14.07 3.08
N ASN A 49 9.38 -14.38 3.41
CA ASN A 49 8.22 -14.03 2.59
C ASN A 49 7.69 -12.61 2.83
N LEU A 50 8.23 -11.84 3.78
CA LEU A 50 7.66 -10.54 4.12
C LEU A 50 7.80 -9.51 2.98
N HIS A 51 8.93 -9.48 2.29
CA HIS A 51 9.15 -8.55 1.18
C HIS A 51 8.52 -9.03 -0.14
N SER A 52 8.43 -10.33 -0.36
CA SER A 52 7.91 -10.91 -1.62
C SER A 52 6.42 -11.27 -1.56
N GLY A 53 5.86 -11.46 -0.36
CA GLY A 53 4.48 -11.88 -0.12
C GLY A 53 3.53 -10.74 0.22
N VAL A 54 4.04 -9.51 0.39
CA VAL A 54 3.20 -8.31 0.57
C VAL A 54 2.90 -7.74 -0.81
N ALA A 55 1.66 -7.93 -1.27
CA ALA A 55 1.14 -7.24 -2.45
C ALA A 55 0.41 -5.95 -2.04
N PHE A 56 0.34 -5.01 -2.97
CA PHE A 56 -0.36 -3.75 -2.79
C PHE A 56 -1.57 -3.70 -3.71
N CYS A 57 -2.67 -3.17 -3.19
CA CYS A 57 -3.88 -2.92 -3.96
C CYS A 57 -3.57 -1.97 -5.11
N ARG A 58 -3.89 -2.35 -6.36
CA ARG A 58 -3.66 -1.49 -7.53
C ARG A 58 -4.44 -0.19 -7.53
N ILE A 59 -5.47 -0.06 -6.67
CA ILE A 59 -6.39 1.10 -6.62
C ILE A 59 -5.95 2.09 -5.54
N CYS A 60 -5.78 1.60 -4.31
CA CYS A 60 -5.54 2.44 -3.13
C CYS A 60 -4.17 2.26 -2.50
N HIS A 61 -3.33 1.36 -3.02
CA HIS A 61 -2.01 1.01 -2.48
C HIS A 61 -1.99 0.55 -1.02
N ASN A 62 -3.14 0.11 -0.47
CA ASN A 62 -3.16 -0.62 0.80
C ASN A 62 -2.53 -2.01 0.64
N ILE A 63 -2.00 -2.57 1.72
CA ILE A 63 -1.54 -3.95 1.78
C ILE A 63 -2.71 -4.90 1.49
N SER A 64 -2.50 -5.84 0.60
CA SER A 64 -3.51 -6.78 0.13
C SER A 64 -2.89 -8.15 -0.17
N GLN A 65 -3.70 -9.21 -0.10
CA GLN A 65 -3.34 -10.54 -0.59
C GLN A 65 -3.78 -10.76 -2.05
N GLU A 66 -4.68 -9.91 -2.53
CA GLU A 66 -5.23 -9.92 -3.89
C GLU A 66 -4.88 -8.60 -4.59
N ASP A 67 -5.07 -8.52 -5.91
CA ASP A 67 -4.87 -7.31 -6.71
C ASP A 67 -5.71 -6.11 -6.22
N VAL A 68 -6.89 -6.37 -5.65
CA VAL A 68 -7.77 -5.38 -5.06
C VAL A 68 -8.02 -5.72 -3.59
N CYS A 69 -7.83 -4.76 -2.69
CA CYS A 69 -8.06 -5.00 -1.26
C CYS A 69 -9.56 -5.05 -0.94
N ARG A 70 -9.88 -5.68 0.20
CA ARG A 70 -11.26 -5.84 0.69
C ARG A 70 -12.03 -4.52 0.83
N ILE A 71 -11.35 -3.42 1.14
CA ILE A 71 -11.96 -2.09 1.26
C ILE A 71 -12.42 -1.56 -0.10
N CYS A 72 -11.58 -1.70 -1.14
CA CYS A 72 -11.95 -1.27 -2.48
C CYS A 72 -13.01 -2.19 -3.11
N ALA A 73 -12.96 -3.48 -2.81
CA ALA A 73 -13.95 -4.45 -3.29
C ALA A 73 -15.31 -4.34 -2.58
N ASP A 74 -15.38 -3.70 -1.41
CA ASP A 74 -16.62 -3.52 -0.65
C ASP A 74 -17.54 -2.50 -1.33
N SER A 75 -18.64 -2.98 -1.89
CA SER A 75 -19.67 -2.15 -2.54
C SER A 75 -20.56 -1.39 -1.56
N SER A 76 -20.51 -1.70 -0.26
CA SER A 76 -21.26 -0.97 0.77
C SER A 76 -20.57 0.34 1.18
N ARG A 77 -19.31 0.54 0.75
CA ARG A 77 -18.54 1.75 1.00
C ARG A 77 -18.87 2.83 -0.01
N ASP A 78 -18.80 4.07 0.46
CA ASP A 78 -19.02 5.24 -0.36
C ASP A 78 -17.81 5.46 -1.29
N ALA A 79 -18.02 5.27 -2.58
CA ALA A 79 -16.99 5.48 -3.60
C ALA A 79 -16.70 6.97 -3.85
N SER A 80 -17.60 7.87 -3.43
CA SER A 80 -17.44 9.31 -3.62
C SER A 80 -16.49 9.96 -2.60
N LEU A 81 -16.15 9.24 -1.54
CA LEU A 81 -15.29 9.70 -0.44
C LEU A 81 -13.96 8.94 -0.45
N VAL A 82 -12.85 9.67 -0.51
CA VAL A 82 -11.50 9.10 -0.41
C VAL A 82 -10.72 9.71 0.74
N CYS A 83 -10.28 8.89 1.70
CA CYS A 83 -9.41 9.30 2.79
C CYS A 83 -7.96 8.94 2.48
N VAL A 84 -7.11 9.95 2.35
CA VAL A 84 -5.69 9.82 2.02
C VAL A 84 -4.88 9.72 3.30
N VAL A 85 -4.13 8.63 3.46
CA VAL A 85 -3.29 8.36 4.63
C VAL A 85 -1.82 8.16 4.22
N GLU A 86 -0.90 8.30 5.17
CA GLU A 86 0.53 8.10 4.91
C GLU A 86 0.86 6.61 4.75
N GLU A 87 0.40 5.78 5.68
CA GLU A 87 0.76 4.36 5.75
C GLU A 87 -0.47 3.43 5.89
N PRO A 88 -0.34 2.13 5.54
CA PRO A 88 -1.41 1.14 5.71
C PRO A 88 -1.91 0.98 7.15
N LYS A 89 -1.04 1.24 8.15
CA LYS A 89 -1.39 1.13 9.57
C LYS A 89 -2.43 2.17 9.98
N ASP A 90 -2.47 3.33 9.33
CA ASP A 90 -3.36 4.44 9.67
C ASP A 90 -4.81 4.10 9.31
N ILE A 91 -5.02 3.31 8.24
CA ILE A 91 -6.33 2.74 7.90
C ILE A 91 -6.89 1.97 9.09
N GLN A 92 -6.07 1.14 9.75
CA GLN A 92 -6.55 0.36 10.89
C GLN A 92 -6.96 1.24 12.07
N VAL A 93 -6.28 2.37 12.27
CA VAL A 93 -6.61 3.33 13.34
C VAL A 93 -7.95 3.98 13.05
N ILE A 94 -8.19 4.41 11.81
CA ILE A 94 -9.46 5.04 11.41
C ILE A 94 -10.61 4.02 11.42
N GLU A 95 -10.40 2.81 10.89
CA GLU A 95 -11.43 1.76 10.87
C GLU A 95 -11.90 1.35 12.26
N ARG A 96 -11.02 1.36 13.27
CA ARG A 96 -11.40 1.07 14.68
C ARG A 96 -12.43 2.02 15.24
N THR A 97 -12.57 3.22 14.66
CA THR A 97 -13.61 4.19 15.07
C THR A 97 -15.00 3.76 14.62
N GLY A 98 -15.11 3.04 13.49
CA GLY A 98 -16.40 2.68 12.89
C GLY A 98 -17.19 3.83 12.25
N GLU A 99 -16.64 5.04 12.25
CA GLU A 99 -17.33 6.26 11.78
C GLU A 99 -17.11 6.52 10.27
N TYR A 100 -15.97 6.13 9.73
CA TYR A 100 -15.64 6.37 8.33
C TYR A 100 -16.12 5.22 7.42
N ARG A 101 -16.91 5.55 6.40
CA ARG A 101 -17.47 4.57 5.43
C ARG A 101 -17.00 4.77 3.98
N GLY A 102 -16.09 5.70 3.74
CA GLY A 102 -15.49 5.89 2.42
C GLY A 102 -14.37 4.89 2.13
N ARG A 103 -13.66 5.14 1.03
CA ARG A 103 -12.49 4.35 0.60
C ARG A 103 -11.20 5.07 0.99
N TYR A 104 -10.08 4.36 1.04
CA TYR A 104 -8.78 4.97 1.38
C TYR A 104 -7.89 5.11 0.16
N HIS A 105 -6.81 5.86 0.32
CA HIS A 105 -5.63 5.87 -0.54
C HIS A 105 -4.38 5.99 0.33
N VAL A 106 -3.38 5.13 0.11
CA VAL A 106 -2.13 5.10 0.88
C VAL A 106 -1.01 5.75 0.06
N LEU A 107 -0.42 6.81 0.61
CA LEU A 107 0.68 7.52 -0.05
C LEU A 107 1.98 6.74 -0.04
N GLY A 108 2.22 5.90 0.97
CA GLY A 108 3.48 5.20 1.17
C GLY A 108 4.51 6.04 1.93
N GLY A 109 4.06 7.00 2.73
CA GLY A 109 4.89 7.93 3.49
C GLY A 109 4.45 9.39 3.33
N ALA A 110 5.35 10.29 3.73
CA ALA A 110 5.20 11.74 3.63
C ALA A 110 6.36 12.36 2.85
N LEU A 111 6.18 13.60 2.38
CA LEU A 111 7.23 14.39 1.76
C LEU A 111 8.32 14.72 2.78
N ASP A 112 9.55 14.32 2.44
CA ASP A 112 10.73 14.57 3.25
C ASP A 112 11.91 14.98 2.35
N PRO A 113 12.03 16.29 2.06
CA PRO A 113 13.13 16.81 1.25
C PRO A 113 14.51 16.59 1.86
N LEU A 114 14.61 16.41 3.18
CA LEU A 114 15.89 16.22 3.87
C LEU A 114 16.44 14.81 3.62
N ASN A 115 15.54 13.83 3.51
CA ASN A 115 15.87 12.44 3.17
C ASN A 115 15.68 12.12 1.68
N GLY A 116 15.41 13.14 0.84
CA GLY A 116 15.27 12.98 -0.60
C GLY A 116 13.95 12.34 -1.06
N VAL A 117 12.95 12.24 -0.17
CA VAL A 117 11.63 11.70 -0.49
C VAL A 117 10.76 12.79 -1.09
N GLY A 118 10.62 12.77 -2.41
CA GLY A 118 9.75 13.68 -3.16
C GLY A 118 8.41 13.05 -3.56
N PRO A 119 7.53 13.79 -4.26
CA PRO A 119 6.23 13.26 -4.69
C PRO A 119 6.30 12.04 -5.62
N GLY A 120 7.41 11.87 -6.35
CA GLY A 120 7.62 10.72 -7.23
C GLY A 120 7.91 9.40 -6.50
N GLU A 121 8.31 9.48 -5.21
CA GLU A 121 8.52 8.31 -4.35
C GLU A 121 7.24 7.93 -3.58
N LEU A 122 6.18 8.73 -3.72
CA LEU A 122 4.89 8.52 -3.09
C LEU A 122 3.84 8.14 -4.15
N ASN A 123 2.77 7.48 -3.73
CA ASN A 123 1.65 7.10 -4.60
C ASN A 123 0.72 8.28 -4.94
N VAL A 124 1.27 9.49 -5.11
CA VAL A 124 0.52 10.71 -5.47
C VAL A 124 -0.01 10.62 -6.89
N THR A 125 0.80 10.13 -7.84
CA THR A 125 0.36 9.99 -9.24
C THR A 125 -0.86 9.07 -9.36
N ALA A 126 -0.86 7.95 -8.62
CA ALA A 126 -2.00 7.04 -8.60
C ALA A 126 -3.26 7.69 -8.00
N LEU A 127 -3.11 8.50 -6.94
CA LEU A 127 -4.23 9.28 -6.38
C LEU A 127 -4.84 10.22 -7.41
N VAL A 128 -4.01 10.99 -8.11
CA VAL A 128 -4.45 11.94 -9.14
C VAL A 128 -5.13 11.22 -10.30
N GLN A 129 -4.58 10.09 -10.76
CA GLN A 129 -5.19 9.27 -11.80
C GLN A 129 -6.53 8.68 -11.37
N ARG A 130 -6.66 8.28 -10.10
CA ARG A 130 -7.91 7.78 -9.53
C ARG A 130 -8.98 8.88 -9.48
N ILE A 131 -8.62 10.09 -9.01
CA ILE A 131 -9.54 11.24 -8.97
C ILE A 131 -9.93 11.71 -10.38
N GLY A 132 -8.98 11.69 -11.32
CA GLY A 132 -9.22 12.03 -12.71
C GLY A 132 -9.97 10.96 -13.51
N GLY A 133 -10.40 9.85 -12.89
CA GLY A 133 -11.15 8.77 -13.56
C GLY A 133 -10.33 7.95 -14.56
N VAL A 134 -9.00 8.12 -14.58
CA VAL A 134 -8.07 7.35 -15.45
C VAL A 134 -7.84 5.96 -14.89
N LEU A 135 -7.75 5.84 -13.56
CA LEU A 135 -7.71 4.57 -12.86
C LEU A 135 -9.12 4.24 -12.36
N PRO A 136 -9.89 3.39 -13.06
CA PRO A 136 -11.23 3.06 -12.63
C PRO A 136 -11.15 2.30 -11.30
N ASP A 137 -12.01 2.68 -10.36
CA ASP A 137 -12.25 1.87 -9.18
C ASP A 137 -12.92 0.54 -9.58
N VAL A 138 -13.17 -0.36 -8.64
CA VAL A 138 -13.89 -1.62 -8.95
C VAL A 138 -15.21 -1.26 -9.62
N ALA A 139 -15.44 -1.76 -10.85
CA ALA A 139 -16.70 -1.58 -11.55
C ALA A 139 -17.81 -2.05 -10.62
N VAL A 140 -18.66 -1.12 -10.17
CA VAL A 140 -19.83 -1.46 -9.36
C VAL A 140 -20.70 -2.35 -10.24
N SER A 141 -20.61 -3.66 -10.07
CA SER A 141 -21.60 -4.57 -10.65
C SER A 141 -22.94 -4.16 -10.04
N ALA A 142 -23.87 -3.74 -10.90
CA ALA A 142 -25.26 -3.47 -10.57
C ALA A 142 -25.81 -4.54 -9.59
N PRO A 143 -26.74 -4.17 -8.68
CA PRO A 143 -27.17 -5.05 -7.60
C PRO A 143 -27.55 -6.43 -8.13
N HIS A 144 -26.85 -7.46 -7.67
CA HIS A 144 -27.20 -8.85 -7.96
C HIS A 144 -28.61 -9.12 -7.43
N ALA A 145 -29.59 -9.07 -8.34
CA ALA A 145 -30.89 -9.65 -8.14
C ALA A 145 -30.72 -11.14 -7.83
N SER A 146 -31.14 -11.51 -6.62
CA SER A 146 -31.51 -12.85 -6.14
C SER A 146 -31.20 -14.05 -7.06
N ALA A 147 -30.32 -14.92 -6.62
CA ALA A 147 -30.44 -16.34 -6.84
C ALA A 147 -30.33 -17.06 -5.49
N GLY A 148 -31.43 -17.06 -4.75
CA GLY A 148 -31.67 -18.08 -3.74
C GLY A 148 -31.88 -19.41 -4.45
N GLY A 149 -30.94 -20.34 -4.25
CA GLY A 149 -31.06 -21.74 -4.61
C GLY A 149 -30.86 -22.59 -3.35
N PRO A 150 -31.63 -23.68 -3.15
CA PRO A 150 -31.76 -24.31 -1.85
C PRO A 150 -30.49 -25.08 -1.47
N VAL A 151 -29.99 -24.83 -0.26
CA VAL A 151 -29.08 -25.76 0.44
C VAL A 151 -29.90 -27.00 0.81
N GLN A 152 -29.83 -28.03 -0.02
CA GLN A 152 -30.27 -29.36 0.37
C GLN A 152 -29.30 -29.92 1.42
N GLY A 153 -29.76 -29.89 2.67
CA GLY A 153 -29.17 -30.67 3.73
C GLY A 153 -29.31 -32.16 3.44
N SER A 154 -28.19 -32.87 3.42
CA SER A 154 -28.14 -34.31 3.60
C SER A 154 -27.35 -34.60 4.87
N LEU A 155 -28.12 -34.81 5.94
CA LEU A 155 -27.75 -35.57 7.13
C LEU A 155 -27.71 -37.07 6.81
N MET A 156 -27.14 -37.84 7.74
CA MET A 156 -27.05 -39.31 7.85
C MET A 156 -25.83 -39.91 7.11
N ASP A 157 -24.99 -40.80 7.66
CA ASP A 157 -24.90 -41.43 8.99
C ASP A 157 -23.49 -42.06 9.13
N GLY A 158 -23.11 -42.44 10.36
CA GLY A 158 -21.75 -42.76 10.77
C GLY A 158 -21.14 -44.11 10.35
N GLY A 159 -19.94 -44.39 10.88
CA GLY A 159 -19.26 -45.67 10.73
C GLY A 159 -17.81 -45.67 11.21
N ALA A 160 -17.56 -46.35 12.33
CA ALA A 160 -16.27 -46.48 13.02
C ALA A 160 -15.33 -47.55 12.43
N GLY A 161 -14.06 -47.50 12.85
CA GLY A 161 -13.03 -48.55 12.69
C GLY A 161 -11.85 -48.07 11.84
N GLY A 162 -10.57 -48.25 12.16
CA GLY A 162 -9.87 -49.09 13.12
C GLY A 162 -8.40 -49.17 12.63
N ALA A 163 -7.47 -49.38 13.56
CA ALA A 163 -6.01 -49.33 13.44
C ALA A 163 -5.34 -50.00 12.20
N GLY A 164 -4.14 -49.51 11.86
CA GLY A 164 -3.21 -50.22 10.98
C GLY A 164 -1.84 -49.54 10.84
N LEU A 165 -0.88 -49.96 11.65
CA LEU A 165 0.56 -49.68 11.52
C LEU A 165 1.13 -50.33 10.23
N GLY A 166 2.13 -49.71 9.60
CA GLY A 166 2.90 -50.34 8.53
C GLY A 166 4.13 -49.53 8.13
N HIS A 167 5.31 -50.04 8.49
CA HIS A 167 6.65 -49.55 8.13
C HIS A 167 6.95 -49.71 6.63
N GLY A 168 7.91 -48.92 6.13
CA GLY A 168 8.87 -49.42 5.13
C GLY A 168 9.29 -48.47 4.01
N GLY A 169 10.47 -47.85 4.16
CA GLY A 169 11.62 -48.14 3.28
C GLY A 169 11.76 -47.44 1.92
N ALA A 170 12.80 -46.59 1.85
CA ALA A 170 13.90 -46.58 0.87
C ALA A 170 13.73 -45.97 -0.55
N GLY A 171 14.79 -45.24 -0.95
CA GLY A 171 15.13 -44.81 -2.32
C GLY A 171 15.53 -43.34 -2.37
N ALA A 172 16.76 -42.90 -2.10
CA ALA A 172 17.97 -43.00 -2.93
C ALA A 172 17.78 -42.52 -4.39
N GLY A 173 18.34 -41.36 -4.72
CA GLY A 173 18.42 -40.84 -6.09
C GLY A 173 19.28 -39.58 -6.18
N ALA A 174 20.52 -39.76 -6.63
CA ALA A 174 21.53 -38.73 -6.85
C ALA A 174 21.41 -38.07 -8.24
N ALA A 175 21.76 -36.79 -8.35
CA ALA A 175 22.30 -36.10 -9.53
C ALA A 175 22.66 -34.67 -9.06
N GLY A 176 23.81 -34.05 -9.33
CA GLY A 176 24.82 -34.29 -10.36
C GLY A 176 25.25 -32.90 -10.84
N ASP A 177 26.48 -32.51 -10.52
CA ASP A 177 27.13 -31.26 -10.93
C ASP A 177 27.22 -31.12 -12.45
N GLY A 178 27.20 -29.87 -12.94
CA GLY A 178 27.34 -29.56 -14.36
C GLY A 178 27.64 -28.10 -14.63
N SER A 179 28.86 -27.68 -14.29
CA SER A 179 29.49 -26.44 -14.75
C SER A 179 29.70 -26.45 -16.27
N GLY A 180 29.37 -25.34 -16.94
CA GLY A 180 29.53 -25.18 -18.38
C GLY A 180 29.83 -23.72 -18.75
N THR A 181 31.10 -23.46 -18.99
CA THR A 181 31.71 -22.20 -19.47
C THR A 181 31.60 -22.01 -20.98
N GLY A 182 31.57 -20.75 -21.45
CA GLY A 182 31.90 -20.36 -22.84
C GLY A 182 31.26 -19.01 -23.20
N SER A 183 31.95 -17.86 -23.10
CA SER A 183 32.93 -17.29 -24.04
C SER A 183 32.45 -17.19 -25.49
N GLY A 184 32.31 -15.96 -26.00
CA GLY A 184 32.07 -15.69 -27.42
C GLY A 184 31.94 -14.20 -27.72
N ALA A 185 33.06 -13.56 -28.06
CA ALA A 185 33.19 -12.18 -28.52
C ALA A 185 32.94 -12.03 -30.03
N GLY A 186 32.65 -10.80 -30.47
CA GLY A 186 32.64 -10.35 -31.88
C GLY A 186 31.38 -9.53 -32.17
N GLY A 187 31.40 -8.32 -32.71
CA GLY A 187 32.41 -7.61 -33.49
C GLY A 187 31.74 -7.03 -34.75
N ASN A 188 32.17 -5.81 -35.13
CA ASN A 188 31.83 -5.01 -36.33
C ASN A 188 30.52 -4.20 -36.26
N SER A 189 30.50 -2.86 -36.33
CA SER A 189 31.24 -1.86 -37.14
C SER A 189 31.02 -2.00 -38.65
N ALA A 190 30.19 -1.10 -39.20
CA ALA A 190 30.30 -0.58 -40.56
C ALA A 190 29.35 0.62 -40.71
N SER A 191 29.94 1.81 -40.63
CA SER A 191 29.51 3.00 -41.34
C SER A 191 29.62 2.77 -42.86
N VAL A 192 28.77 3.43 -43.67
CA VAL A 192 29.04 4.26 -44.88
C VAL A 192 27.66 4.76 -45.35
N GLY A 193 27.34 6.07 -45.26
CA GLY A 193 27.41 7.03 -46.37
C GLY A 193 26.09 7.03 -47.18
N SER A 194 25.59 8.09 -47.83
CA SER A 194 26.04 9.47 -48.01
C SER A 194 24.97 10.15 -48.89
N GLN A 195 24.68 11.43 -48.61
CA GLN A 195 24.30 12.49 -49.55
C GLN A 195 22.93 12.46 -50.27
N GLY A 196 22.31 13.64 -50.36
CA GLY A 196 21.30 13.96 -51.36
C GLY A 196 20.39 15.13 -50.99
N ALA A 197 20.78 16.35 -51.37
CA ALA A 197 19.99 17.58 -51.25
C ALA A 197 18.79 17.60 -52.20
N GLY A 198 17.72 18.32 -51.84
CA GLY A 198 16.58 18.56 -52.73
C GLY A 198 15.52 19.48 -52.13
N SER A 199 15.59 20.76 -52.51
CA SER A 199 14.63 21.83 -52.29
C SER A 199 13.24 21.56 -52.88
N GLY A 200 12.18 21.99 -52.19
CA GLY A 200 10.85 22.12 -52.78
C GLY A 200 9.76 22.38 -51.75
N ALA A 201 9.39 23.64 -51.57
CA ALA A 201 8.14 24.01 -50.91
C ALA A 201 6.95 23.70 -51.84
N PRO A 202 5.80 23.31 -51.27
CA PRO A 202 4.53 23.79 -51.77
C PRO A 202 3.74 24.46 -50.64
N GLU A 203 3.34 25.70 -50.87
CA GLU A 203 2.22 26.33 -50.19
C GLU A 203 0.92 25.68 -50.71
N GLY A 204 0.02 25.30 -49.80
CA GLY A 204 -1.29 24.74 -50.12
C GLY A 204 -2.03 24.37 -48.86
N GLY A 205 -3.02 25.18 -48.50
CA GLY A 205 -3.73 25.12 -47.23
C GLY A 205 -4.78 24.02 -47.09
N GLY A 206 -5.38 24.00 -45.89
CA GLY A 206 -6.62 23.30 -45.58
C GLY A 206 -6.41 22.05 -44.71
N ASN A 207 -6.51 22.22 -43.39
CA ASN A 207 -7.62 21.71 -42.59
C ASN A 207 -7.26 21.89 -41.10
N GLU A 208 -7.93 22.86 -40.50
CA GLU A 208 -8.22 22.89 -39.08
C GLU A 208 -8.82 21.53 -38.64
N ARG A 209 -8.54 21.10 -37.39
CA ARG A 209 -9.04 19.90 -36.69
C ARG A 209 -8.00 18.75 -36.61
N GLY A 210 -7.58 18.27 -35.45
CA GLY A 210 -8.01 18.54 -34.08
C GLY A 210 -6.82 18.45 -33.14
N ALA A 211 -6.67 19.47 -32.30
CA ALA A 211 -6.15 19.22 -30.96
C ALA A 211 -7.13 18.22 -30.34
N ASP A 212 -6.61 17.10 -29.85
CA ASP A 212 -7.38 16.11 -29.09
C ASP A 212 -8.15 16.83 -27.99
N GLU A 213 -9.44 17.08 -28.23
CA GLU A 213 -10.40 17.43 -27.20
C GLU A 213 -10.53 16.19 -26.32
N VAL A 214 -9.72 16.12 -25.28
CA VAL A 214 -9.95 15.19 -24.18
C VAL A 214 -11.20 15.70 -23.47
N GLU A 215 -12.37 15.19 -23.87
CA GLU A 215 -13.62 15.34 -23.12
C GLU A 215 -13.40 14.82 -21.70
N TYR A 216 -13.34 15.74 -20.73
CA TYR A 216 -13.44 15.39 -19.32
C TYR A 216 -14.85 14.84 -19.07
N ARG A 217 -14.95 13.55 -18.74
CA ARG A 217 -16.21 12.90 -18.35
C ARG A 217 -16.88 13.71 -17.23
N GLU A 218 -18.20 13.85 -17.37
CA GLU A 218 -19.11 14.57 -16.47
C GLU A 218 -18.92 14.15 -15.01
N ALA A 219 -18.30 15.03 -14.22
CA ALA A 219 -18.01 14.92 -12.79
C ALA A 219 -17.08 13.75 -12.35
N PRO A 220 -16.13 14.00 -11.44
CA PRO A 220 -15.38 12.91 -10.82
C PRO A 220 -16.34 12.03 -10.00
N GLU A 221 -16.24 10.70 -10.12
CA GLU A 221 -16.95 9.77 -9.22
C GLU A 221 -16.65 10.07 -7.75
N ILE A 222 -15.47 10.65 -7.48
CA ILE A 222 -14.99 11.10 -6.17
C ILE A 222 -15.34 12.59 -5.99
N THR A 223 -16.21 12.88 -5.02
CA THR A 223 -16.65 14.25 -4.71
C THR A 223 -15.88 14.87 -3.54
N GLU A 224 -15.30 14.06 -2.66
CA GLU A 224 -14.51 14.54 -1.53
C GLU A 224 -13.24 13.72 -1.31
N VAL A 225 -12.14 14.44 -1.04
CA VAL A 225 -10.87 13.88 -0.57
C VAL A 225 -10.58 14.43 0.83
N ILE A 226 -10.49 13.53 1.81
CA ILE A 226 -10.09 13.82 3.18
C ILE A 226 -8.60 13.56 3.32
N ILE A 227 -7.81 14.57 3.65
CA ILE A 227 -6.39 14.41 3.92
C ILE A 227 -6.20 14.06 5.40
N ALA A 228 -5.74 12.84 5.64
CA ALA A 228 -5.49 12.25 6.95
C ALA A 228 -4.00 11.92 7.14
N THR A 229 -3.12 12.83 6.71
CA THR A 229 -1.69 12.79 7.03
C THR A 229 -1.43 13.25 8.46
N ASP A 230 -0.30 12.83 9.02
CA ASP A 230 0.05 13.09 10.40
C ASP A 230 0.18 14.61 10.66
N PRO A 231 -0.13 15.06 11.89
CA PRO A 231 -0.07 16.48 12.26
C PRO A 231 1.37 16.97 12.55
N ASN A 232 2.39 16.31 11.98
CA ASN A 232 3.82 16.64 12.09
C ASN A 232 4.29 17.52 10.90
N THR A 233 5.57 17.88 10.85
CA THR A 233 6.09 18.81 9.83
C THR A 233 5.94 18.25 8.41
N GLU A 234 6.30 16.98 8.23
CA GLU A 234 6.30 16.25 6.97
C GLU A 234 4.85 16.02 6.46
N GLY A 235 3.96 15.59 7.34
CA GLY A 235 2.54 15.38 7.06
C GLY A 235 1.79 16.69 6.78
N GLU A 236 2.14 17.79 7.45
CA GLU A 236 1.65 19.14 7.13
C GLU A 236 2.13 19.64 5.76
N ALA A 237 3.40 19.44 5.43
CA ALA A 237 3.94 19.76 4.12
C ALA A 237 3.25 18.95 3.02
N THR A 238 3.07 17.65 3.25
CA THR A 238 2.39 16.71 2.34
C THR A 238 0.95 17.10 2.10
N ALA A 239 0.18 17.39 3.16
CA ALA A 239 -1.19 17.84 3.04
C ALA A 239 -1.33 19.19 2.32
N SER A 240 -0.43 20.14 2.60
CA SER A 240 -0.41 21.43 1.90
C SER A 240 -0.12 21.25 0.41
N TYR A 241 0.81 20.35 0.08
CA TYR A 241 1.11 19.99 -1.30
C TYR A 241 -0.09 19.34 -2.01
N LEU A 242 -0.68 18.29 -1.42
CA LEU A 242 -1.87 17.62 -1.94
C LEU A 242 -3.04 18.60 -2.09
N GLY A 243 -3.27 19.45 -1.10
CA GLY A 243 -4.34 20.44 -1.13
C GLY A 243 -4.18 21.49 -2.24
N ARG A 244 -2.95 21.81 -2.68
CA ARG A 244 -2.71 22.68 -3.84
C ARG A 244 -2.94 21.93 -5.15
N LEU A 245 -2.43 20.70 -5.23
CA LEU A 245 -2.56 19.85 -6.41
C LEU A 245 -4.02 19.49 -6.70
N LEU A 246 -4.77 19.09 -5.69
CA LEU A 246 -6.15 18.62 -5.85
C LEU A 246 -7.16 19.75 -6.08
N LYS A 247 -6.81 21.00 -5.75
CA LYS A 247 -7.65 22.18 -6.05
C LYS A 247 -7.85 22.43 -7.53
N GLU A 248 -7.01 21.85 -8.39
CA GLU A 248 -7.13 21.98 -9.84
C GLU A 248 -8.32 21.17 -10.41
N PHE A 249 -8.89 20.23 -9.62
CA PHE A 249 -10.05 19.45 -10.01
C PHE A 249 -11.36 20.19 -9.72
N PRO A 250 -12.14 20.57 -10.75
CA PRO A 250 -13.39 21.31 -10.54
C PRO A 250 -14.43 20.43 -9.85
N GLY A 251 -15.10 20.99 -8.83
CA GLY A 251 -16.15 20.29 -8.07
C GLY A 251 -15.66 19.32 -7.00
N LEU A 252 -14.33 19.11 -6.87
CA LEU A 252 -13.75 18.29 -5.82
C LEU A 252 -13.67 19.06 -4.51
N THR A 253 -14.23 18.50 -3.44
CA THR A 253 -14.04 19.02 -2.08
C THR A 253 -12.77 18.40 -1.50
N VAL A 254 -11.88 19.23 -0.96
CA VAL A 254 -10.69 18.75 -0.24
C VAL A 254 -10.81 19.20 1.20
N SER A 255 -10.90 18.23 2.11
CA SER A 255 -10.98 18.45 3.55
C SER A 255 -9.73 17.88 4.24
N ARG A 256 -9.53 18.25 5.50
CA ARG A 256 -8.45 17.74 6.34
C ARG A 256 -9.03 17.31 7.67
N LEU A 257 -8.47 16.25 8.26
CA LEU A 257 -8.81 15.89 9.63
C LEU A 257 -8.59 17.08 10.57
N ALA A 258 -9.51 17.23 11.52
CA ALA A 258 -9.44 18.30 12.49
C ALA A 258 -8.16 18.18 13.33
N SER A 259 -7.56 19.31 13.67
CA SER A 259 -6.42 19.39 14.59
C SER A 259 -6.85 20.12 15.85
N GLY A 260 -6.56 19.55 17.01
CA GLY A 260 -7.01 20.10 18.29
C GLY A 260 -6.69 19.23 19.49
N ILE A 261 -7.35 19.55 20.60
CA ILE A 261 -7.13 18.90 21.90
C ILE A 261 -7.80 17.52 21.92
N PRO A 262 -7.11 16.44 22.33
CA PRO A 262 -7.72 15.13 22.45
C PRO A 262 -8.83 15.10 23.50
N MET A 263 -9.86 14.30 23.26
CA MET A 263 -10.94 14.10 24.23
C MET A 263 -10.39 13.55 25.55
N GLY A 264 -10.77 14.17 26.66
CA GLY A 264 -10.33 13.77 28.00
C GLY A 264 -8.94 14.29 28.41
N GLY A 265 -8.31 15.16 27.61
CA GLY A 265 -7.09 15.88 27.99
C GLY A 265 -7.38 17.15 28.79
N ASP A 266 -6.48 17.48 29.73
CA ASP A 266 -6.55 18.74 30.48
C ASP A 266 -5.77 19.85 29.77
N LEU A 267 -6.36 21.05 29.66
CA LEU A 267 -5.77 22.19 28.95
C LEU A 267 -4.39 22.59 29.49
N GLU A 268 -4.12 22.36 30.78
CA GLU A 268 -2.83 22.70 31.41
C GLU A 268 -1.66 21.87 30.88
N PHE A 269 -1.92 20.71 30.28
CA PHE A 269 -0.90 19.81 29.72
C PHE A 269 -0.85 19.84 28.18
N VAL A 270 -1.64 20.71 27.53
CA VAL A 270 -1.65 20.85 26.08
C VAL A 270 -0.55 21.83 25.65
N ASP A 271 0.21 21.47 24.61
CA ASP A 271 1.22 22.35 24.04
C ASP A 271 0.61 23.58 23.34
N GLU A 272 1.41 24.65 23.24
CA GLU A 272 0.97 25.93 22.69
C GLU A 272 0.52 25.84 21.22
N LEU A 273 1.15 24.97 20.42
CA LEU A 273 0.83 24.81 19.01
C LEU A 273 -0.54 24.13 18.83
N THR A 274 -0.81 23.08 19.61
CA THR A 274 -2.12 22.41 19.65
C THR A 274 -3.22 23.35 20.11
N LEU A 275 -2.97 24.16 21.15
CA LEU A 275 -3.91 25.20 21.59
C LEU A 275 -4.21 26.21 20.49
N SER A 276 -3.16 26.70 19.81
CA SER A 276 -3.29 27.65 18.71
C SER A 276 -4.15 27.09 17.57
N ARG A 277 -3.92 25.82 17.18
CA ARG A 277 -4.73 25.12 16.18
C ARG A 277 -6.17 24.94 16.64
N ALA A 278 -6.40 24.56 17.89
CA ALA A 278 -7.75 24.42 18.45
C ALA A 278 -8.52 25.76 18.44
N PHE A 279 -7.87 26.89 18.74
CA PHE A 279 -8.50 28.21 18.65
C PHE A 279 -8.83 28.62 17.21
N ALA A 280 -7.96 28.31 16.26
CA ALA A 280 -8.19 28.55 14.84
C ALA A 280 -9.36 27.71 14.31
N GLY A 281 -9.46 26.44 14.73
CA GLY A 281 -10.51 25.49 14.35
C GLY A 281 -11.77 25.51 15.22
N ARG A 282 -11.94 26.50 16.11
CA ARG A 282 -13.05 26.52 17.08
C ARG A 282 -14.42 26.48 16.37
N THR A 283 -15.30 25.63 16.85
CA THR A 283 -16.67 25.50 16.33
C THR A 283 -17.65 26.37 17.11
N GLN A 284 -18.56 27.06 16.42
CA GLN A 284 -19.65 27.77 17.08
C GLN A 284 -20.72 26.79 17.55
N LEU A 285 -21.12 26.88 18.82
CA LEU A 285 -22.29 26.18 19.32
C LEU A 285 -23.55 26.91 18.83
N LYS A 286 -24.38 26.20 18.07
CA LYS A 286 -25.72 26.68 17.72
C LYS A 286 -26.61 26.46 18.96
N LEU A 287 -26.79 27.52 19.74
CA LEU A 287 -27.69 27.57 20.89
C LEU A 287 -29.15 27.79 20.46
#